data_AF-A0A8T5U269-F1
#
_entry.id   AF-A0A8T5U269-F1
#
_cell.length_a   1.000
_cell.length_b   1.000
_cell.length_c   1.000
_cell.angle_alpha   90.00
_cell.angle_beta   90.00
_cell.angle_gamma   90.00
#
_symmetry.space_group_name_H-M   'P 1'
#
loop_
_entity.id
_entity.type
_entity.pdbx_description
1 polymer ?
#
loop_
_entity_poly.entity_id
_entity_poly.type
_entity_poly.pdbx_seq_one_letter_code
_entity_poly.pdbx_strand_id
1 'polypeptide(L)'
;MTITFGYFLINFIIMDIIEGIFLVLVYLMFIFSSKNQPRENKSSQLLKNAGIIGIVLTVISVVLPQIYCLSCTASEIFVVRIYAFSFVLVSLIPMLLCLGISLFLVGKRNEETNGKILMVSGILWILAFAGYAFGNFVVIFMIIELLVFIVILSYLAIPAVILMIVHGAKLKDRYFVLAGIFYIISWFVVVFIPWLPYLPI
;
A
#
# COMPACT_ATOMS: atom_id res chain seq x y z
N MET A 1 14.10 22.81 -19.66
CA MET A 1 14.14 21.89 -18.50
C MET A 1 12.97 22.13 -17.53
N THR A 2 12.57 23.37 -17.26
CA THR A 2 11.45 23.70 -16.35
C THR A 2 10.06 23.22 -16.80
N ILE A 3 9.73 23.28 -18.10
CA ILE A 3 8.40 22.86 -18.60
C ILE A 3 8.24 21.33 -18.53
N THR A 4 9.28 20.57 -18.91
CA THR A 4 9.29 19.11 -18.81
C THR A 4 9.30 18.64 -17.36
N PHE A 5 10.02 19.32 -16.47
CA PHE A 5 10.00 19.04 -15.03
C PHE A 5 8.64 19.33 -14.39
N GLY A 6 7.99 20.45 -14.74
CA GLY A 6 6.65 20.79 -14.26
C GLY A 6 5.58 19.78 -14.71
N TYR A 7 5.64 19.33 -15.98
CA TYR A 7 4.74 18.30 -16.49
C TYR A 7 4.96 16.94 -15.81
N PHE A 8 6.22 16.57 -15.55
CA PHE A 8 6.56 15.35 -14.82
C PHE A 8 6.02 15.39 -13.37
N LEU A 9 6.19 16.51 -12.68
CA LEU A 9 5.73 16.69 -11.30
C LEU A 9 4.20 16.62 -11.20
N ILE A 10 3.46 17.26 -12.12
CA ILE A 10 2.00 17.24 -12.15
C ILE A 10 1.48 15.81 -12.36
N ASN A 11 2.05 15.06 -13.30
CA ASN A 11 1.65 13.67 -13.52
C ASN A 11 1.89 12.81 -12.28
N PHE A 12 3.02 13.01 -11.60
CA PHE A 12 3.34 12.30 -10.36
C PHE A 12 2.31 12.59 -9.26
N ILE A 13 1.99 13.87 -9.04
CA ILE A 13 0.97 14.29 -8.06
C ILE A 13 -0.41 13.68 -8.38
N ILE A 14 -0.82 13.68 -9.65
CA ILE A 14 -2.10 13.10 -10.07
C ILE A 14 -2.13 11.60 -9.76
N MET A 15 -1.05 10.87 -10.05
CA MET A 15 -0.97 9.43 -9.78
C MET A 15 -1.00 9.13 -8.29
N ASP A 16 -0.32 9.92 -7.45
CA ASP A 16 -0.35 9.77 -5.98
C ASP A 16 -1.76 10.00 -5.41
N ILE A 17 -2.48 11.00 -5.93
CA ILE A 17 -3.86 11.28 -5.52
C ILE A 17 -4.76 10.09 -5.89
N ILE A 18 -4.62 9.57 -7.10
CA ILE A 18 -5.41 8.41 -7.55
C ILE A 18 -5.10 7.19 -6.67
N GLU A 19 -3.82 6.90 -6.39
CA GLU A 19 -3.41 5.85 -5.47
C GLU A 19 -4.07 6.04 -4.09
N GLY A 20 -3.96 7.24 -3.54
CA GLY A 20 -4.53 7.60 -2.25
C GLY A 20 -6.04 7.34 -2.18
N ILE A 21 -6.79 7.68 -3.23
CA ILE A 21 -8.23 7.42 -3.32
C ILE A 21 -8.50 5.91 -3.25
N PHE A 22 -7.78 5.10 -4.04
CA PHE A 22 -7.96 3.66 -4.00
C PHE A 22 -7.60 3.06 -2.64
N LEU A 23 -6.53 3.53 -2.00
CA LEU A 23 -6.16 3.07 -0.66
C LEU A 23 -7.20 3.42 0.38
N VAL A 24 -7.76 4.64 0.34
CA VAL A 24 -8.89 5.01 1.20
C VAL A 24 -10.08 4.07 0.97
N LEU A 25 -10.39 3.71 -0.28
CA LEU A 25 -11.44 2.73 -0.58
C LEU A 25 -11.12 1.35 0.04
N VAL A 26 -9.87 0.88 -0.07
CA VAL A 26 -9.42 -0.38 0.57
C VAL A 26 -9.67 -0.35 2.09
N TYR A 27 -9.26 0.73 2.76
CA TYR A 27 -9.44 0.85 4.20
C TYR A 27 -10.91 1.00 4.62
N LEU A 28 -11.73 1.69 3.83
CA LEU A 28 -13.19 1.73 4.02
C LEU A 28 -13.79 0.33 3.90
N MET A 29 -13.33 -0.48 2.94
CA MET A 29 -13.78 -1.87 2.81
C MET A 29 -13.42 -2.71 4.05
N PHE A 30 -12.28 -2.49 4.71
CA PHE A 30 -12.00 -3.15 5.99
C PHE A 30 -12.91 -2.71 7.12
N ILE A 31 -13.25 -1.42 7.19
CA ILE A 31 -14.22 -0.92 8.16
C ILE A 31 -15.59 -1.57 7.92
N PHE A 32 -16.02 -1.74 6.67
CA PHE A 32 -17.29 -2.41 6.37
C PHE A 32 -17.23 -3.93 6.60
N SER A 33 -16.13 -4.58 6.24
CA SER A 33 -15.86 -6.00 6.51
C SER A 33 -15.95 -6.30 8.01
N SER A 34 -15.44 -5.40 8.86
CA SER A 34 -15.52 -5.56 10.32
C SER A 34 -16.94 -5.78 10.85
N LYS A 35 -17.96 -5.22 10.20
CA LYS A 35 -19.37 -5.35 10.61
C LYS A 35 -20.03 -6.64 10.12
N ASN A 36 -19.44 -7.31 9.13
CA ASN A 36 -20.03 -8.47 8.45
C ASN A 36 -19.46 -9.82 8.91
N GLN A 37 -18.58 -9.83 9.91
CA GLN A 37 -17.99 -11.05 10.47
C GLN A 37 -18.48 -11.29 11.91
N PRO A 38 -19.75 -11.72 12.10
CA PRO A 38 -20.34 -11.91 13.44
C PRO A 38 -19.69 -13.03 14.24
N ARG A 39 -18.98 -13.97 13.58
CA ARG A 39 -18.24 -15.07 14.24
C ARG A 39 -16.88 -14.64 14.80
N GLU A 40 -16.52 -13.37 14.62
CA GLU A 40 -15.16 -12.84 14.72
C GLU A 40 -15.13 -11.55 15.55
N ASN A 41 -15.91 -11.49 16.63
CA ASN A 41 -16.13 -10.26 17.41
C ASN A 41 -14.85 -9.57 17.90
N LYS A 42 -13.78 -10.33 18.22
CA LYS A 42 -12.49 -9.77 18.65
C LYS A 42 -11.57 -9.37 17.48
N SER A 43 -11.77 -9.90 16.27
CA SER A 43 -11.03 -9.52 15.05
C SER A 43 -11.69 -8.38 14.29
N SER A 44 -13.01 -8.23 14.41
CA SER A 44 -13.78 -7.09 13.89
C SER A 44 -13.19 -5.74 14.33
N GLN A 45 -12.93 -5.58 15.63
CA GLN A 45 -12.36 -4.32 16.14
C GLN A 45 -10.95 -4.04 15.59
N LEU A 46 -10.14 -5.08 15.34
CA LEU A 46 -8.81 -4.92 14.75
C LEU A 46 -8.89 -4.42 13.31
N LEU A 47 -9.76 -5.00 12.48
CA LEU A 47 -9.98 -4.56 11.09
C LEU A 47 -10.54 -3.14 11.03
N LYS A 48 -11.46 -2.80 11.94
CA LYS A 48 -12.00 -1.44 12.04
C LYS A 48 -10.90 -0.43 12.40
N ASN A 49 -10.11 -0.72 13.43
CA ASN A 49 -9.02 0.17 13.85
C ASN A 49 -7.97 0.30 12.75
N ALA A 50 -7.62 -0.82 12.09
CA ALA A 50 -6.70 -0.84 10.96
C ALA A 50 -7.19 0.05 9.82
N GLY A 51 -8.48 -0.01 9.47
CA GLY A 51 -9.07 0.85 8.45
C GLY A 51 -9.04 2.33 8.84
N ILE A 52 -9.40 2.68 10.08
CA ILE A 52 -9.37 4.07 10.55
C ILE A 52 -7.94 4.63 10.52
N ILE A 53 -6.99 3.91 11.11
CA ILE A 53 -5.59 4.31 11.16
C ILE A 53 -5.03 4.40 9.73
N GLY A 54 -5.37 3.45 8.85
CA GLY A 54 -4.99 3.44 7.45
C GLY A 54 -5.46 4.68 6.70
N ILE A 55 -6.73 5.06 6.82
CA ILE A 55 -7.27 6.29 6.19
C ILE A 55 -6.51 7.54 6.65
N VAL A 56 -6.34 7.70 7.98
CA VAL A 56 -5.63 8.86 8.53
C VAL A 56 -4.22 8.94 7.96
N LEU A 57 -3.50 7.83 7.95
CA LEU A 57 -2.13 7.78 7.47
C LEU A 57 -2.02 7.98 5.95
N THR A 58 -2.94 7.44 5.15
CA THR A 58 -2.98 7.70 3.70
C THR A 58 -3.27 9.16 3.38
N VAL A 59 -4.19 9.80 4.11
CA VAL A 59 -4.46 11.23 3.91
C VAL A 59 -3.19 12.05 4.20
N ILE A 60 -2.49 11.72 5.29
CA ILE A 60 -1.21 12.37 5.61
C ILE A 60 -0.17 12.08 4.51
N SER A 61 -0.11 10.86 3.99
CA SER A 61 0.87 10.45 2.97
C SER A 61 0.68 11.16 1.63
N VAL A 62 -0.56 11.47 1.26
CA VAL A 62 -0.86 12.19 0.02
C VAL A 62 -0.68 13.70 0.20
N VAL A 63 -1.14 14.26 1.32
CA VAL A 63 -1.19 15.71 1.52
C VAL A 63 0.17 16.30 1.89
N LEU A 64 0.93 15.64 2.78
CA LEU A 64 2.17 16.20 3.32
C LEU A 64 3.23 16.44 2.23
N PRO A 65 3.54 15.45 1.35
CA PRO A 65 4.54 15.64 0.30
C PRO A 65 4.15 16.75 -0.69
N GLN A 66 2.86 16.89 -0.98
CA GLN A 66 2.36 17.93 -1.89
C GLN A 66 2.54 19.34 -1.32
N ILE A 67 2.27 19.54 -0.03
CA ILE A 67 2.50 20.83 0.64
C ILE A 67 3.98 21.20 0.56
N TYR A 68 4.89 20.24 0.77
CA TYR A 68 6.33 20.49 0.65
C TYR A 68 6.75 20.79 -0.79
N CYS A 69 6.27 20.02 -1.78
CA CYS A 69 6.57 20.27 -3.19
C CYS A 69 6.10 21.65 -3.67
N LEU A 70 4.93 22.12 -3.22
CA LEU A 70 4.38 23.42 -3.61
C LEU A 70 5.04 24.61 -2.88
N SER A 71 5.67 24.38 -1.72
CA SER A 71 6.30 25.43 -0.91
C SER A 71 7.83 25.51 -1.06
N CYS A 72 8.47 24.54 -1.72
CA CYS A 72 9.92 24.47 -1.80
C CYS A 72 10.50 25.41 -2.88
N THR A 73 11.36 26.33 -2.45
CA THR A 73 12.31 27.06 -3.32
C THR A 73 13.69 26.38 -3.37
N ALA A 74 13.81 25.16 -2.83
CA ALA A 74 15.06 24.42 -2.72
C ALA A 74 15.47 23.74 -4.04
N SER A 75 16.72 23.27 -4.13
CA SER A 75 17.20 22.54 -5.31
C SER A 75 16.42 21.25 -5.56
N GLU A 76 16.21 20.91 -6.83
CA GLU A 76 15.40 19.77 -7.28
C GLU A 76 15.81 18.43 -6.62
N ILE A 77 17.11 18.23 -6.39
CA ILE A 77 17.67 17.03 -5.73
C ILE A 77 17.20 16.91 -4.28
N PHE A 78 17.04 18.04 -3.58
CA PHE A 78 16.61 18.06 -2.18
C PHE A 78 15.11 17.75 -2.07
N VAL A 79 14.31 18.24 -3.02
CA VAL A 79 12.88 17.93 -3.15
C VAL A 79 12.67 16.43 -3.39
N VAL A 80 13.43 15.82 -4.31
CA VAL A 80 13.34 14.37 -4.60
C VAL A 80 13.69 13.52 -3.37
N ARG A 81 14.70 13.92 -2.59
CA ARG A 81 15.09 13.19 -1.36
C ARG A 81 14.05 13.31 -0.24
N ILE A 82 13.50 14.51 -0.02
CA ILE A 82 12.42 14.72 0.95
C ILE A 82 11.17 13.96 0.52
N TYR A 83 10.85 13.99 -0.78
CA TYR A 83 9.73 13.26 -1.34
C TYR A 83 9.89 11.75 -1.13
N ALA A 84 11.04 11.17 -1.49
CA ALA A 84 11.32 9.75 -1.27
C ALA A 84 11.28 9.37 0.23
N PHE A 85 11.84 10.19 1.12
CA PHE A 85 11.82 9.95 2.55
C PHE A 85 10.40 10.02 3.14
N SER A 86 9.62 11.01 2.71
CA SER A 86 8.21 11.17 3.10
C SER A 86 7.36 10.02 2.54
N PHE A 87 7.60 9.59 1.30
CA PHE A 87 6.92 8.45 0.71
C PHE A 87 7.20 7.15 1.49
N VAL A 88 8.44 6.93 1.93
CA VAL A 88 8.79 5.73 2.72
C VAL A 88 8.16 5.74 4.10
N LEU A 89 8.33 6.82 4.85
CA LEU A 89 7.85 6.91 6.23
C LEU A 89 6.32 6.98 6.30
N VAL A 90 5.70 7.65 5.33
CA VAL A 90 4.28 8.00 5.42
C VAL A 90 3.40 7.08 4.57
N SER A 91 3.92 6.34 3.58
CA SER A 91 3.09 5.41 2.77
C SER A 91 3.33 3.95 3.16
N LEU A 92 4.60 3.53 3.29
CA LEU A 92 4.94 2.11 3.46
C LEU A 92 4.75 1.61 4.88
N ILE A 93 5.13 2.41 5.88
CA ILE A 93 4.97 2.03 7.28
C ILE A 93 3.48 1.86 7.62
N PRO A 94 2.57 2.76 7.19
CA PRO A 94 1.13 2.54 7.38
C PRO A 94 0.59 1.29 6.68
N MET A 95 1.04 0.98 5.46
CA MET A 95 0.65 -0.26 4.77
C MET A 95 1.15 -1.51 5.49
N LEU A 96 2.37 -1.49 6.02
CA LEU A 96 2.95 -2.59 6.78
C LEU A 96 2.23 -2.79 8.11
N LEU A 97 2.02 -1.71 8.87
CA LEU A 97 1.40 -1.75 10.20
C LEU A 97 -0.12 -1.96 10.15
N CYS A 98 -0.83 -1.26 9.26
CA CYS A 98 -2.29 -1.34 9.23
C CYS A 98 -2.78 -2.59 8.50
N LEU A 99 -2.11 -3.00 7.43
CA LEU A 99 -2.60 -4.07 6.57
C LEU A 99 -1.92 -5.39 6.92
N GLY A 100 -0.59 -5.46 6.81
CA GLY A 100 0.17 -6.69 7.07
C GLY A 100 -0.01 -7.23 8.49
N ILE A 101 0.22 -6.40 9.51
CA ILE A 101 0.09 -6.83 10.92
C ILE A 101 -1.36 -7.15 11.27
N SER A 102 -2.33 -6.36 10.80
CA SER A 102 -3.74 -6.63 11.11
C SER A 102 -4.22 -7.94 10.48
N LEU A 103 -3.87 -8.21 9.22
CA LEU A 103 -4.16 -9.49 8.57
C LEU A 103 -3.51 -10.65 9.30
N PHE A 104 -2.25 -10.49 9.73
CA PHE A 104 -1.55 -11.51 10.51
C PHE A 104 -2.25 -11.79 11.86
N LEU A 105 -2.59 -10.74 12.62
CA LEU A 105 -3.22 -10.88 13.93
C LEU A 105 -4.63 -11.46 13.83
N VAL A 106 -5.41 -11.03 12.84
CA VAL A 106 -6.74 -11.60 12.56
C VAL A 106 -6.62 -13.05 12.11
N GLY A 107 -5.68 -13.35 11.22
CA GLY A 107 -5.44 -14.71 10.75
C GLY A 107 -5.01 -15.66 11.86
N LYS A 108 -4.10 -15.22 12.73
CA LYS A 108 -3.63 -16.01 13.89
C LYS A 108 -4.75 -16.29 14.89
N ARG A 109 -5.66 -15.34 15.10
CA ARG A 109 -6.79 -15.50 16.04
C ARG A 109 -7.89 -16.43 15.52
N ASN A 110 -7.99 -16.58 14.21
CA ASN A 110 -9.04 -17.39 13.56
C ASN A 110 -8.45 -18.60 12.82
N GLU A 111 -7.25 -19.05 13.21
CA GLU A 111 -6.54 -20.12 12.53
C GLU A 111 -7.34 -21.44 12.56
N GLU A 112 -7.99 -21.74 13.69
CA GLU A 112 -8.77 -22.96 13.90
C GLU A 112 -10.02 -23.03 13.00
N THR A 113 -10.67 -21.89 12.75
CA THR A 113 -11.92 -21.83 11.98
C THR A 113 -11.70 -21.61 10.49
N ASN A 114 -10.73 -20.76 10.14
CA ASN A 114 -10.55 -20.30 8.76
C ASN A 114 -9.29 -20.86 8.09
N GLY A 115 -8.43 -21.54 8.84
CA GLY A 115 -7.12 -22.01 8.42
C GLY A 115 -6.07 -20.90 8.41
N LYS A 116 -4.85 -21.24 7.97
CA LYS A 116 -3.68 -20.33 7.98
C LYS A 116 -3.67 -19.28 6.85
N ILE A 117 -4.68 -19.26 5.97
CA ILE A 117 -4.67 -18.45 4.72
C ILE A 117 -4.42 -16.97 5.01
N LEU A 118 -5.19 -16.39 5.93
CA LEU A 118 -5.09 -14.96 6.25
C LEU A 118 -3.80 -14.62 6.99
N MET A 119 -3.32 -15.54 7.83
CA MET A 119 -2.05 -15.38 8.52
C MET A 119 -0.89 -15.34 7.51
N VAL A 120 -0.88 -16.25 6.54
CA VAL A 120 0.11 -16.29 5.45
C VAL A 120 0.02 -15.03 4.58
N SER A 121 -1.19 -14.60 4.24
CA SER A 121 -1.42 -13.32 3.54
C SER A 121 -0.77 -12.15 4.27
N GLY A 122 -0.99 -12.03 5.59
CA GLY A 122 -0.36 -11.00 6.41
C GLY A 122 1.17 -11.08 6.44
N ILE A 123 1.74 -12.29 6.55
CA ILE A 123 3.20 -12.49 6.52
C ILE A 123 3.79 -12.05 5.18
N LEU A 124 3.20 -12.49 4.07
CA LEU A 124 3.65 -12.12 2.73
C LEU A 124 3.57 -10.60 2.52
N TRP A 125 2.52 -9.96 3.03
CA TRP A 125 2.39 -8.51 3.00
C TRP A 125 3.51 -7.81 3.79
N ILE A 126 3.77 -8.24 5.02
CA ILE A 126 4.82 -7.67 5.86
C ILE A 126 6.17 -7.81 5.16
N LEU A 127 6.49 -8.97 4.60
CA LEU A 127 7.74 -9.20 3.87
C LEU A 127 7.85 -8.31 2.63
N ALA A 128 6.76 -8.17 1.86
CA ALA A 128 6.74 -7.33 0.66
C ALA A 128 7.08 -5.87 1.00
N PHE A 129 6.41 -5.32 2.00
CA PHE A 129 6.55 -3.93 2.39
C PHE A 129 7.80 -3.65 3.22
N ALA A 130 8.29 -4.62 3.98
CA ALA A 130 9.59 -4.53 4.65
C ALA A 130 10.72 -4.48 3.62
N GLY A 131 10.66 -5.35 2.61
CA GLY A 131 11.59 -5.34 1.48
C GLY A 131 11.56 -4.00 0.76
N TYR A 132 10.38 -3.51 0.41
CA TYR A 132 10.21 -2.25 -0.31
C TYR A 132 10.67 -1.03 0.51
N ALA A 133 10.39 -0.99 1.82
CA ALA A 133 10.92 0.07 2.71
C ALA A 133 12.45 0.02 2.78
N PHE A 134 13.03 -1.16 2.98
CA PHE A 134 14.48 -1.34 3.05
C PHE A 134 15.16 -0.92 1.74
N GLY A 135 14.59 -1.23 0.57
CA GLY A 135 15.20 -0.80 -0.68
C GLY A 135 15.12 0.67 -0.97
N ASN A 136 14.06 1.35 -0.57
CA ASN A 136 14.07 2.81 -0.69
C ASN A 136 15.14 3.44 0.23
N PHE A 137 15.38 2.87 1.42
CA PHE A 137 16.54 3.27 2.24
C PHE A 137 17.87 3.00 1.52
N VAL A 138 18.02 1.86 0.85
CA VAL A 138 19.25 1.48 0.14
C VAL A 138 19.48 2.29 -1.14
N VAL A 139 18.43 2.65 -1.89
CA VAL A 139 18.52 3.51 -3.08
C VAL A 139 19.11 4.87 -2.75
N ILE A 140 18.84 5.38 -1.55
CA ILE A 140 19.49 6.59 -1.01
C ILE A 140 21.02 6.40 -0.88
N PHE A 141 21.50 5.16 -0.74
CA PHE A 141 22.91 4.79 -0.55
C PHE A 141 23.59 4.11 -1.77
N MET A 142 22.95 4.08 -2.95
CA MET A 142 23.52 3.61 -4.24
C MET A 142 24.12 2.18 -4.25
N ILE A 143 23.34 1.16 -3.88
CA ILE A 143 23.74 -0.26 -4.06
C ILE A 143 22.79 -0.95 -5.05
N ILE A 144 23.24 -1.14 -6.30
CA ILE A 144 22.43 -1.60 -7.44
C ILE A 144 21.98 -3.07 -7.32
N GLU A 145 22.81 -3.97 -6.79
CA GLU A 145 22.47 -5.40 -6.69
C GLU A 145 21.38 -5.68 -5.64
N LEU A 146 21.34 -4.86 -4.59
CA LEU A 146 20.35 -4.94 -3.53
C LEU A 146 18.95 -4.51 -4.06
N LEU A 147 18.92 -3.59 -5.04
CA LEU A 147 17.69 -3.11 -5.68
C LEU A 147 16.88 -4.23 -6.33
N VAL A 148 17.52 -5.17 -7.03
CA VAL A 148 16.85 -6.26 -7.75
C VAL A 148 16.16 -7.21 -6.76
N PHE A 149 16.84 -7.54 -5.66
CA PHE A 149 16.28 -8.38 -4.60
C PHE A 149 15.07 -7.72 -3.92
N ILE A 150 15.11 -6.39 -3.73
CA ILE A 150 13.98 -5.65 -3.16
C ILE A 150 12.79 -5.58 -4.10
N VAL A 151 13.03 -5.37 -5.40
CA VAL A 151 11.98 -5.39 -6.41
C VAL A 151 11.27 -6.76 -6.38
N ILE A 152 12.02 -7.86 -6.29
CA ILE A 152 11.47 -9.21 -6.17
C ILE A 152 10.60 -9.36 -4.91
N LEU A 153 11.06 -8.86 -3.75
CA LEU A 153 10.29 -8.93 -2.51
C LEU A 153 8.96 -8.17 -2.62
N SER A 154 8.93 -7.02 -3.31
CA SER A 154 7.70 -6.24 -3.46
C SER A 154 6.58 -7.00 -4.20
N TYR A 155 6.94 -7.95 -5.08
CA TYR A 155 5.97 -8.81 -5.78
C TYR A 155 5.27 -9.80 -4.85
N LEU A 156 5.75 -10.02 -3.61
CA LEU A 156 5.04 -10.83 -2.61
C LEU A 156 3.71 -10.20 -2.17
N ALA A 157 3.48 -8.91 -2.46
CA ALA A 157 2.19 -8.26 -2.22
C ALA A 157 1.08 -8.88 -3.10
N ILE A 158 1.39 -9.33 -4.33
CA ILE A 158 0.39 -9.92 -5.24
C ILE A 158 -0.20 -11.22 -4.66
N PRO A 159 0.60 -12.26 -4.30
CA PRO A 159 0.05 -13.45 -3.68
C PRO A 159 -0.60 -13.15 -2.32
N ALA A 160 -0.11 -12.16 -1.56
CA ALA A 160 -0.77 -11.73 -0.32
C ALA A 160 -2.21 -11.26 -0.58
N VAL A 161 -2.42 -10.42 -1.60
CA VAL A 161 -3.74 -9.89 -1.99
C VAL A 161 -4.64 -10.99 -2.54
N ILE A 162 -4.09 -11.91 -3.36
CA ILE A 162 -4.86 -13.05 -3.87
C ILE A 162 -5.37 -13.91 -2.72
N LEU A 163 -4.52 -14.22 -1.73
CA LEU A 163 -4.95 -14.97 -0.54
C LEU A 163 -6.00 -14.21 0.28
N MET A 164 -5.90 -12.88 0.35
CA MET A 164 -6.91 -12.02 0.98
C MET A 164 -8.27 -12.14 0.27
N ILE A 165 -8.29 -12.08 -1.07
CA ILE A 165 -9.50 -12.24 -1.90
C ILE A 165 -10.10 -13.63 -1.70
N VAL A 166 -9.28 -14.68 -1.77
CA VAL A 166 -9.71 -16.08 -1.56
C VAL A 166 -10.31 -16.25 -0.17
N HIS A 167 -9.70 -15.66 0.86
CA HIS A 167 -10.21 -15.69 2.21
C HIS A 167 -11.59 -15.00 2.31
N GLY A 168 -11.72 -13.80 1.75
CA GLY A 168 -13.00 -13.08 1.71
C GLY A 168 -14.10 -13.87 0.98
N ALA A 169 -13.77 -14.47 -0.15
CA ALA A 169 -14.71 -15.30 -0.92
C ALA A 169 -15.18 -16.52 -0.12
N LYS A 170 -14.27 -17.21 0.58
CA LYS A 170 -14.59 -18.35 1.45
C LYS A 170 -15.57 -17.97 2.57
N LEU A 171 -15.40 -16.77 3.14
CA LEU A 171 -16.26 -16.24 4.20
C LEU A 171 -17.52 -15.53 3.68
N LYS A 172 -17.71 -15.44 2.35
CA LYS A 172 -18.76 -14.64 1.71
C LYS A 172 -18.73 -13.16 2.10
N ASP A 173 -17.56 -12.65 2.50
CA ASP A 173 -17.34 -11.25 2.84
C ASP A 173 -16.99 -10.44 1.59
N ARG A 174 -18.03 -9.84 0.99
CA ARG A 174 -17.90 -9.05 -0.25
C ARG A 174 -16.98 -7.84 -0.08
N TYR A 175 -16.96 -7.23 1.10
CA TYR A 175 -16.13 -6.05 1.34
C TYR A 175 -14.65 -6.44 1.37
N PHE A 176 -14.33 -7.56 1.99
CA PHE A 176 -12.97 -8.08 2.01
C PHE A 176 -12.45 -8.47 0.61
N VAL A 177 -13.32 -9.03 -0.23
CA VAL A 177 -13.03 -9.28 -1.65
C VAL A 177 -12.79 -7.97 -2.42
N LEU A 178 -13.69 -6.99 -2.25
CA LEU A 178 -13.57 -5.68 -2.90
C LEU A 178 -12.30 -4.94 -2.47
N ALA A 179 -11.90 -5.05 -1.20
CA ALA A 179 -10.64 -4.50 -0.71
C ALA A 179 -9.44 -5.01 -1.52
N GLY A 180 -9.40 -6.31 -1.82
CA GLY A 180 -8.33 -6.89 -2.64
C GLY A 180 -8.39 -6.43 -4.09
N ILE A 181 -9.58 -6.34 -4.67
CA ILE A 181 -9.77 -5.87 -6.05
C ILE A 181 -9.33 -4.41 -6.19
N PHE A 182 -9.76 -3.52 -5.28
CA PHE A 182 -9.35 -2.12 -5.30
C PHE A 182 -7.85 -1.95 -5.14
N TYR A 183 -7.21 -2.79 -4.31
CA TYR A 183 -5.76 -2.76 -4.20
C TYR A 183 -5.06 -3.18 -5.50
N ILE A 184 -5.54 -4.23 -6.18
CA ILE A 184 -4.99 -4.64 -7.49
C ILE A 184 -5.16 -3.51 -8.52
N ILE A 185 -6.34 -2.89 -8.58
CA ILE A 185 -6.61 -1.77 -9.48
C ILE A 185 -5.67 -0.60 -9.18
N SER A 186 -5.50 -0.25 -7.89
CA SER A 186 -4.55 0.77 -7.44
C SER A 186 -3.16 0.49 -7.99
N TRP A 187 -2.66 -0.73 -7.79
CA TRP A 187 -1.34 -1.12 -8.25
C TRP A 187 -1.22 -1.06 -9.79
N PHE A 188 -2.23 -1.50 -10.52
CA PHE A 188 -2.25 -1.42 -11.99
C PHE A 188 -2.29 0.03 -12.49
N VAL A 189 -3.07 0.89 -11.86
CA VAL A 189 -3.19 2.30 -12.25
C VAL A 189 -1.89 3.06 -11.98
N VAL A 190 -1.28 2.84 -10.82
CA VAL A 190 -0.09 3.58 -10.38
C VAL A 190 1.18 3.05 -11.02
N VAL A 191 1.31 1.73 -11.14
CA VAL A 191 2.48 1.12 -11.76
C VAL A 191 2.30 1.14 -13.27
N PHE A 192 1.26 0.54 -13.83
CA PHE A 192 1.24 0.23 -15.26
C PHE A 192 0.96 1.43 -16.18
N ILE A 193 0.07 2.35 -15.79
CA ILE A 193 -0.37 3.45 -16.67
C ILE A 193 0.75 4.47 -16.95
N PRO A 194 1.58 4.89 -15.97
CA PRO A 194 2.69 5.80 -16.25
C PRO A 194 3.76 5.23 -17.20
N TRP A 195 3.91 3.90 -17.27
CA TRP A 195 4.87 3.25 -18.18
C TRP A 195 4.29 2.96 -19.56
N LEU A 196 2.97 3.06 -19.75
CA LEU A 196 2.29 2.75 -21.01
C LEU A 196 2.83 3.53 -22.23
N PRO A 197 3.19 4.84 -22.12
CA PRO A 197 3.78 5.60 -23.22
C PRO A 197 5.20 5.15 -23.62
N TYR A 198 5.85 4.33 -22.79
CA TYR A 198 7.23 3.88 -22.99
C TYR A 198 7.32 2.41 -23.42
N LEU A 199 6.18 1.71 -23.54
CA LEU A 199 6.14 0.36 -24.08
C LEU A 199 6.34 0.44 -25.60
N PRO A 200 7.24 -0.38 -26.19
CA PRO A 200 7.38 -0.45 -27.64
C PRO A 200 6.08 -1.04 -28.22
N ILE A 201 5.38 -0.22 -29.00
CA ILE A 201 4.21 -0.61 -29.82
C ILE A 201 4.73 -1.16 -31.15
#